data_AF-A0A354Z9G3-F1
#
_entry.id   AF-A0A354Z9G3-F1
#
_cell.length_a   1.000
_cell.length_b   1.000
_cell.length_c   1.000
_cell.angle_alpha   90.00
_cell.angle_beta   90.00
_cell.angle_gamma   90.00
#
_symmetry.space_group_name_H-M   'P 1'
#
loop_
_entity.id
_entity.type
_entity.pdbx_description
1 polymer ?
#
loop_
_entity_poly.entity_id
_entity_poly.type
_entity_poly.pdbx_seq_one_letter_code
_entity_poly.pdbx_strand_id
1 'polypeptide(L)'
;MKKFLAWIKSPSSDSVLFIILLVLANIVGQRAFLRFDLTGPKSYSLSPVSVQLVKTLREPLSIKVFFSENLPAPYNSVEQYLSDLLVEYKGAANRNFSYAFFDM
;
A
#
# COMPACT_ATOMS: atom_id res chain seq x y z
N MET A 1 12.58 -15.73 34.89
CA MET A 1 12.31 -16.37 33.58
C MET A 1 11.34 -17.55 33.68
N LYS A 2 11.58 -18.59 34.50
CA LYS A 2 10.70 -19.78 34.59
C LYS A 2 9.25 -19.48 35.01
N LYS A 3 9.04 -18.55 35.95
CA LYS A 3 7.70 -18.11 36.39
C LYS A 3 6.88 -17.42 35.30
N PHE A 4 7.53 -16.64 34.44
CA PHE A 4 6.90 -15.95 33.31
C PHE A 4 6.46 -16.93 32.22
N LEU A 5 7.31 -17.91 31.88
CA LEU A 5 6.96 -18.98 30.94
C LEU A 5 5.80 -19.86 31.46
N ALA A 6 5.76 -20.12 32.76
CA ALA A 6 4.67 -20.87 33.38
C ALA A 6 3.33 -20.09 33.37
N TRP A 7 3.40 -18.76 33.48
CA TRP A 7 2.23 -17.89 33.38
C TRP A 7 1.66 -17.83 31.95
N ILE A 8 2.51 -17.73 30.92
CA ILE A 8 2.07 -17.79 29.49
C ILE A 8 1.47 -19.13 29.11
N LYS A 9 1.92 -20.23 29.74
CA LYS A 9 1.35 -21.56 29.50
C LYS A 9 0.08 -21.83 30.32
N SER A 10 -0.40 -20.85 31.09
CA SER A 10 -1.59 -20.98 31.92
C SER A 10 -2.85 -20.63 31.11
N PRO A 11 -3.97 -21.37 31.26
CA PRO A 11 -5.24 -21.09 30.58
C PRO A 11 -5.79 -19.67 30.82
N SER A 12 -5.44 -19.05 31.95
CA SER A 12 -5.89 -17.69 32.28
C SER A 12 -5.14 -16.59 31.50
N SER A 13 -4.02 -16.92 30.87
CA SER A 13 -3.23 -15.95 30.09
C SER A 13 -3.75 -15.78 28.66
N ASP A 14 -4.56 -16.73 28.16
CA ASP A 14 -5.07 -16.76 26.79
C ASP A 14 -5.87 -15.50 26.44
N SER A 15 -6.77 -15.06 27.32
CA SER A 15 -7.56 -13.83 27.13
C SER A 15 -6.69 -12.57 27.09
N VAL A 16 -5.67 -12.50 27.94
CA VAL A 16 -4.75 -11.35 27.99
C VAL A 16 -3.88 -11.31 26.74
N LEU A 17 -3.36 -12.46 26.31
CA LEU A 17 -2.60 -12.59 25.07
C LEU A 17 -3.45 -12.27 23.84
N PHE A 18 -4.72 -12.68 23.83
CA PHE A 18 -5.66 -12.36 22.75
C PHE A 18 -5.93 -10.86 22.65
N ILE A 19 -6.14 -10.18 23.78
CA ILE A 19 -6.31 -8.72 23.80
C ILE A 19 -5.05 -8.03 23.30
N ILE A 20 -3.85 -8.46 23.75
CA ILE A 20 -2.58 -7.92 23.27
C ILE A 20 -2.45 -8.12 21.75
N LEU A 21 -2.80 -9.31 21.24
CA LEU A 21 -2.78 -9.60 19.80
C LEU A 21 -3.73 -8.67 19.02
N LEU A 22 -4.95 -8.45 19.52
CA LEU A 22 -5.91 -7.55 18.88
C LEU A 22 -5.40 -6.10 18.84
N VAL A 23 -4.79 -5.62 19.92
CA VAL A 23 -4.20 -4.27 19.97
C VAL A 23 -3.04 -4.15 18.97
N LEU A 24 -2.15 -5.14 18.93
CA LEU A 24 -1.05 -5.16 17.96
C LEU A 24 -1.57 -5.23 16.53
N ALA A 25 -2.58 -6.06 16.26
CA ALA A 25 -3.21 -6.16 14.95
C ALA A 25 -3.88 -4.84 14.53
N ASN A 26 -4.49 -4.11 15.45
CA ASN A 26 -5.08 -2.79 15.16
C ASN A 26 -4.01 -1.75 14.82
N ILE A 27 -2.92 -1.69 15.60
CA ILE A 27 -1.80 -0.78 15.33
C ILE A 27 -1.15 -1.11 13.98
N VAL A 28 -0.93 -2.40 13.70
CA VAL A 28 -0.40 -2.85 12.41
C VAL A 28 -1.38 -2.51 11.30
N GLY A 29 -2.68 -2.79 11.45
CA GLY A 29 -3.70 -2.50 10.46
C GLY A 29 -3.83 -1.02 10.12
N GLN A 30 -3.59 -0.11 11.08
CA GLN A 30 -3.58 1.34 10.82
C GLN A 30 -2.35 1.80 10.02
N ARG A 31 -1.24 1.06 10.05
CA ARG A 31 0.02 1.44 9.40
C ARG A 31 0.32 0.62 8.15
N ALA A 32 -0.22 -0.58 8.06
CA ALA A 32 0.02 -1.53 6.97
C ALA A 32 -0.97 -1.24 5.83
N PHE A 33 -0.49 -0.54 4.81
CA PHE A 33 -1.20 -0.42 3.53
C PHE A 33 -1.06 -1.72 2.74
N LEU A 34 -1.86 -2.72 3.08
CA LEU A 34 -1.94 -3.98 2.34
C LEU A 34 -3.11 -3.91 1.34
N ARG A 35 -2.81 -3.67 0.07
CA ARG A 35 -3.76 -3.82 -1.05
C ARG A 35 -3.45 -5.13 -1.76
N PHE A 36 -4.41 -6.04 -1.79
CA PHE A 36 -4.32 -7.28 -2.56
C PHE A 36 -5.21 -7.17 -3.79
N ASP A 37 -4.62 -7.31 -4.97
CA ASP A 37 -5.38 -7.42 -6.22
C ASP A 37 -5.91 -8.85 -6.37
N LEU A 38 -7.22 -8.99 -6.20
CA LEU A 38 -7.94 -10.26 -6.32
C LEU A 38 -8.48 -10.50 -7.74
N THR A 39 -8.15 -9.64 -8.71
CA THR A 39 -8.56 -9.85 -10.10
C THR A 39 -7.73 -10.96 -10.72
N GLY A 40 -8.37 -11.86 -11.48
CA GLY A 40 -7.69 -12.97 -12.16
C GLY A 40 -6.45 -12.55 -12.97
N PRO A 41 -6.54 -11.54 -13.84
CA PRO A 41 -5.39 -11.04 -14.60
C PRO A 41 -4.50 -10.04 -13.85
N LYS A 42 -4.81 -9.71 -12.58
CA LYS A 42 -4.13 -8.65 -11.81
C LYS A 42 -4.06 -7.30 -12.54
N SER A 43 -5.18 -6.90 -13.16
CA SER A 43 -5.25 -5.70 -14.00
C SER A 43 -4.97 -4.40 -13.25
N TYR A 44 -4.96 -4.45 -11.92
CA TYR A 44 -4.70 -3.30 -11.05
C TYR A 44 -3.35 -3.39 -10.34
N SER A 45 -2.52 -4.38 -10.70
CA SER A 45 -1.16 -4.53 -10.16
C SER A 45 -0.10 -4.17 -11.19
N LEU A 46 1.02 -3.60 -10.73
CA LEU A 46 2.20 -3.44 -11.57
C LEU A 46 2.78 -4.78 -12.07
N SER A 47 3.21 -4.77 -13.33
CA SER A 47 3.98 -5.91 -13.88
C SER A 47 5.29 -6.10 -13.10
N PRO A 48 5.84 -7.34 -13.04
CA PRO A 48 7.12 -7.59 -12.38
C PRO A 48 8.27 -6.73 -12.94
N VAL A 49 8.25 -6.45 -14.24
CA VAL A 49 9.23 -5.60 -14.92
C VAL A 49 9.08 -4.14 -14.47
N SER A 50 7.86 -3.62 -14.44
CA SER A 50 7.56 -2.27 -13.94
C SER A 50 8.07 -2.08 -12.52
N VAL A 51 7.83 -3.06 -11.64
CA VAL A 51 8.32 -3.06 -10.25
C VAL A 51 9.86 -3.02 -10.19
N GLN A 52 10.54 -3.84 -10.99
CA GLN A 52 12.02 -3.86 -11.01
C GLN A 52 12.61 -2.53 -11.50
N LEU A 53 12.01 -1.93 -12.53
CA LEU A 53 12.45 -0.65 -13.07
C LEU A 53 12.37 0.46 -12.01
N VAL A 54 11.22 0.63 -11.36
CA VAL A 54 11.05 1.72 -10.39
C VAL A 54 11.83 1.52 -9.09
N LYS A 55 12.19 0.26 -8.75
CA LYS A 55 13.10 -0.05 -7.64
C LYS A 55 14.55 0.32 -7.92
N THR A 56 14.96 0.34 -9.17
CA THR A 56 16.38 0.46 -9.59
C THR A 56 16.71 1.82 -10.23
N LEU A 57 15.80 2.80 -10.14
CA LEU A 57 16.03 4.16 -10.61
C LEU A 57 17.32 4.74 -10.02
N ARG A 58 18.27 5.09 -10.88
CA ARG A 58 19.56 5.70 -10.50
C ARG A 58 19.46 7.21 -10.35
N GLU A 59 18.58 7.83 -11.14
CA GLU A 59 18.34 9.26 -11.17
C GLU A 59 16.88 9.58 -10.78
N PRO A 60 16.59 10.80 -10.30
CA PRO A 60 15.23 11.23 -9.98
C PRO A 60 14.31 11.19 -11.21
N LEU A 61 13.19 10.48 -11.09
CA LEU A 61 12.09 10.45 -12.04
C LEU A 61 10.88 11.12 -11.39
N SER A 62 10.52 12.31 -11.90
CA SER A 62 9.34 13.04 -11.43
C SER A 62 8.28 13.13 -12.52
N ILE A 63 7.07 12.70 -12.20
CA ILE A 63 5.90 12.81 -13.07
C ILE A 63 5.07 14.02 -12.66
N LYS A 64 4.72 14.88 -13.61
CA LYS A 64 3.75 15.96 -13.40
C LYS A 64 2.49 15.63 -14.17
N VAL A 65 1.38 15.50 -13.45
CA VAL A 65 0.08 15.17 -14.02
C VAL A 65 -0.73 16.43 -14.11
N PHE A 66 -1.23 16.71 -15.31
CA PHE A 66 -2.20 17.75 -15.58
C PHE A 66 -3.47 17.05 -16.04
N PHE A 67 -4.58 17.30 -15.35
CA PHE A 67 -5.83 16.60 -15.61
C PHE A 67 -6.98 17.60 -15.63
N SER A 68 -7.91 17.41 -16.57
CA SER A 68 -9.15 18.18 -16.61
C SER A 68 -10.17 17.54 -15.68
N GLU A 69 -10.74 18.32 -14.76
CA GLU A 69 -11.79 17.84 -13.87
C GLU A 69 -13.10 17.57 -14.64
N ASN A 70 -13.98 16.75 -14.04
CA ASN A 70 -15.36 16.54 -14.48
C ASN A 70 -15.50 16.04 -15.94
N LEU A 71 -14.56 15.20 -16.39
CA LEU A 71 -14.67 14.58 -17.72
C LEU A 71 -15.98 13.79 -17.85
N PRO A 72 -16.68 13.88 -19.00
CA PRO A 72 -17.88 13.11 -19.24
C PRO A 72 -17.56 11.62 -19.40
N ALA A 73 -18.57 10.77 -19.23
CA ALA A 73 -18.47 9.37 -19.58
C ALA A 73 -17.99 9.21 -21.04
N PRO A 74 -17.09 8.25 -21.33
CA PRO A 74 -16.60 7.19 -20.45
C PRO A 74 -15.32 7.55 -19.64
N TYR A 75 -14.87 8.80 -19.66
CA TYR A 75 -13.56 9.20 -19.12
C TYR A 75 -13.58 9.68 -17.67
N ASN A 76 -14.77 9.72 -17.05
CA ASN A 76 -15.00 10.20 -15.69
C ASN A 76 -14.25 9.39 -14.60
N SER A 77 -13.66 8.23 -14.92
CA SER A 77 -12.85 7.42 -14.01
C SER A 77 -11.35 7.44 -14.28
N VAL A 78 -10.91 8.10 -15.35
CA VAL A 78 -9.51 8.04 -15.81
C VAL A 78 -8.56 8.70 -14.81
N GLU A 79 -9.00 9.79 -14.17
CA GLU A 79 -8.21 10.46 -13.13
C GLU A 79 -7.92 9.52 -11.95
N GLN A 80 -8.97 8.89 -11.44
CA GLN A 80 -8.87 7.93 -10.34
C GLN A 80 -7.97 6.76 -10.72
N TYR A 81 -8.13 6.21 -11.92
CA TYR A 81 -7.29 5.12 -12.43
C TYR A 81 -5.81 5.53 -12.48
N LEU A 82 -5.49 6.71 -13.02
CA LEU A 82 -4.13 7.22 -13.09
C LEU A 82 -3.55 7.47 -11.69
N SER A 83 -4.36 8.02 -10.78
CA SER A 83 -3.97 8.26 -9.39
C SER A 83 -3.62 6.96 -8.67
N ASP A 84 -4.50 5.95 -8.73
CA ASP A 84 -4.25 4.63 -8.16
C ASP A 84 -2.98 3.97 -8.75
N LEU A 85 -2.77 4.10 -10.07
CA LEU A 85 -1.59 3.58 -10.74
C LEU A 85 -0.29 4.25 -10.23
N LEU A 86 -0.29 5.58 -10.09
CA LEU A 86 0.89 6.31 -9.60
C LEU A 86 1.17 6.04 -8.12
N VAL A 87 0.13 5.81 -7.32
CA VAL A 87 0.26 5.32 -5.94
C VAL A 87 0.96 3.96 -5.91
N GLU A 88 0.57 3.01 -6.77
CA GLU A 88 1.25 1.71 -6.87
C GLU A 88 2.73 1.86 -7.23
N TYR A 89 3.03 2.70 -8.24
CA TYR A 89 4.42 2.98 -8.62
C TYR A 89 5.21 3.56 -7.45
N LYS A 90 4.65 4.52 -6.71
CA LYS A 90 5.32 5.12 -5.55
C LYS A 90 5.54 4.11 -4.42
N GLY A 91 4.59 3.22 -4.18
CA GLY A 91 4.72 2.15 -3.18
C GLY A 91 5.79 1.11 -3.57
N ALA A 92 5.96 0.84 -4.85
CA ALA A 92 6.96 -0.10 -5.36
C ALA A 92 8.36 0.52 -5.53
N ALA A 93 8.45 1.84 -5.75
CA ALA A 93 9.67 2.54 -6.12
C ALA A 93 10.64 2.80 -4.96
N ASN A 94 11.88 3.17 -5.32
CA ASN A 94 12.82 3.76 -4.39
C ASN A 94 12.58 5.29 -4.23
N ARG A 95 13.43 5.96 -3.45
CA ARG A 95 13.33 7.42 -3.17
C ARG A 95 13.39 8.34 -4.40
N ASN A 96 13.85 7.85 -5.54
CA ASN A 96 14.02 8.64 -6.75
C ASN A 96 12.74 8.82 -7.55
N PHE A 97 11.65 8.10 -7.24
CA PHE A 97 10.36 8.30 -7.91
C PHE A 97 9.48 9.29 -7.16
N SER A 98 8.93 10.27 -7.87
CA SER A 98 7.91 11.19 -7.36
C SER A 98 6.84 11.49 -8.41
N TYR A 99 5.64 11.84 -7.96
CA TYR A 99 4.60 12.36 -8.83
C TYR A 99 3.82 13.48 -8.11
N ALA A 100 3.25 14.39 -8.89
CA ALA A 100 2.38 15.45 -8.40
C ALA A 100 1.29 15.75 -9.43
N PHE A 101 0.07 15.98 -8.94
CA PHE A 101 -1.05 16.49 -9.72
C PHE A 101 -1.07 18.01 -9.64
N PHE A 102 -1.44 18.64 -10.74
CA PHE A 102 -1.56 20.09 -10.86
C PHE A 102 -2.95 20.42 -11.38
N ASP A 103 -3.62 21.33 -10.69
CA ASP A 103 -4.86 21.92 -11.14
C ASP A 103 -4.55 22.87 -12.30
N MET A 104 -5.40 22.84 -13.34
CA MET A 104 -5.33 23.73 -14.50
C MET A 104 -6.36 24.84 -14.42
#